data_AF-A0A6A6QDS0-F1
#
_entry.id   AF-A0A6A6QDS0-F1
#
_cell.length_a   1.000
_cell.length_b   1.000
_cell.length_c   1.000
_cell.angle_alpha   90.00
_cell.angle_beta   90.00
_cell.angle_gamma   90.00
#
_symmetry.space_group_name_H-M   'P 1'
#
loop_
_entity.id
_entity.type
_entity.pdbx_description
1 polymer ?
#
loop_
_entity_poly.entity_id
_entity_poly.type
_entity_poly.pdbx_seq_one_letter_code
_entity_poly.pdbx_strand_id
1 'polypeptide(L)'
;MHAKNSYQDIPHDQDQNITADVLLTMVIGLTPPVRVILDVGAQVLDLQNHEIAQLWLDKTTNDDAKAVIFVTKQDLIAVLDRAGTLEAFAVSPWQRQMDQCFVYLD
;
A
#
# COMPACT_ATOMS: atom_id res chain seq x y z
N MET A 1 6.67 -11.97 -24.71
CA MET A 1 7.50 -12.49 -23.60
C MET A 1 6.74 -12.21 -22.31
N HIS A 2 6.29 -13.24 -21.60
CA HIS A 2 5.65 -13.06 -20.30
C HIS A 2 6.71 -12.60 -19.29
N ALA A 3 6.43 -11.55 -18.52
CA ALA A 3 7.32 -11.06 -17.48
C ALA A 3 7.60 -12.18 -16.47
N LYS A 4 8.89 -12.40 -16.17
CA LYS A 4 9.33 -13.33 -15.13
C LYS A 4 9.12 -12.65 -13.77
N ASN A 5 8.72 -13.43 -12.76
CA ASN A 5 8.74 -12.95 -11.38
C ASN A 5 10.16 -12.49 -11.02
N SER A 6 10.27 -11.34 -10.35
CA SER A 6 11.52 -10.81 -9.82
C SER A 6 11.42 -10.69 -8.30
N TYR A 7 12.54 -10.85 -7.61
CA TYR A 7 12.67 -10.56 -6.19
C TYR A 7 13.75 -9.48 -6.01
N GLN A 8 13.62 -8.69 -4.96
CA GLN A 8 14.63 -7.73 -4.51
C GLN A 8 14.81 -7.89 -3.01
N ASP A 9 16.06 -7.83 -2.56
CA ASP A 9 16.37 -7.79 -1.14
C ASP A 9 16.06 -6.40 -0.59
N ILE A 10 15.32 -6.34 0.51
CA ILE A 10 15.10 -5.08 1.22
C ILE A 10 16.42 -4.71 1.90
N PRO A 11 17.02 -3.55 1.61
CA PRO A 11 18.22 -3.09 2.30
C PRO A 11 17.91 -2.99 3.80
N HIS A 12 18.55 -3.85 4.58
CA HIS A 12 18.32 -3.94 6.03
C HIS A 12 19.68 -4.16 6.70
N ASP A 13 20.06 -3.23 7.58
CA ASP A 13 21.20 -3.39 8.47
C ASP A 13 20.77 -4.33 9.60
N GLN A 14 21.61 -5.30 10.00
CA GLN A 14 21.20 -6.49 10.78
C GLN A 14 20.55 -6.20 12.16
N ASP A 15 20.50 -4.93 12.58
CA ASP A 15 19.92 -4.45 13.84
C ASP A 15 18.65 -3.57 13.68
N GLN A 16 18.16 -3.26 12.47
CA GLN A 16 17.07 -2.28 12.27
C GLN A 16 15.79 -2.83 11.63
N ASN A 17 14.79 -3.27 12.40
CA ASN A 17 13.49 -3.76 11.86
C ASN A 17 13.02 -3.04 10.59
N ILE A 18 12.54 -3.81 9.59
CA ILE A 18 12.03 -3.25 8.33
C ILE A 18 10.80 -2.40 8.64
N THR A 19 10.90 -1.09 8.46
CA THR A 19 9.78 -0.17 8.65
C THR A 19 8.92 -0.06 7.40
N ALA A 20 7.68 0.37 7.58
CA ALA A 20 6.78 0.65 6.47
C ALA A 20 7.36 1.74 5.54
N ASP A 21 8.10 2.70 6.08
CA ASP A 21 8.75 3.76 5.30
C ASP A 21 9.81 3.21 4.32
N VAL A 22 10.67 2.30 4.79
CA VAL A 22 11.71 1.65 3.98
C VAL A 22 11.07 0.80 2.89
N LEU A 23 10.06 0.00 3.25
CA LEU A 23 9.32 -0.82 2.31
C LEU A 23 8.69 0.03 1.21
N LEU A 24 7.92 1.07 1.56
CA LEU A 24 7.25 1.91 0.58
C LEU A 24 8.23 2.68 -0.32
N THR A 25 9.33 3.17 0.25
CA THR A 25 10.37 3.86 -0.53
C THR A 25 10.97 2.94 -1.60
N MET A 26 11.20 1.67 -1.28
CA MET A 26 11.65 0.68 -2.26
C MET A 26 10.55 0.40 -3.30
N VAL A 27 9.32 0.12 -2.85
CA VAL A 27 8.18 -0.25 -3.70
C VAL A 27 7.89 0.82 -4.75
N ILE A 28 7.93 2.09 -4.37
CA ILE A 28 7.67 3.23 -5.26
C ILE A 28 8.75 3.35 -6.37
N GLY A 29 9.97 2.88 -6.11
CA GLY A 29 11.06 2.88 -7.09
C GLY A 29 11.00 1.72 -8.11
N LEU A 30 10.09 0.75 -7.93
CA LEU A 30 10.01 -0.42 -8.78
C LEU A 30 9.42 -0.10 -10.16
N THR A 31 9.94 -0.78 -11.18
CA THR A 31 9.41 -0.74 -12.55
C THR A 31 9.06 -2.16 -12.99
N PRO A 32 7.80 -2.45 -13.34
CA PRO A 32 6.67 -1.53 -13.44
C PRO A 32 6.15 -1.02 -12.08
N PRO A 33 5.40 0.10 -12.05
CA PRO A 33 4.84 0.65 -10.82
C PRO A 33 4.00 -0.37 -10.06
N VAL A 34 4.25 -0.50 -8.76
CA VAL A 34 3.47 -1.39 -7.90
C VAL A 34 2.14 -0.75 -7.54
N ARG A 35 1.06 -1.51 -7.70
CA ARG A 35 -0.31 -1.09 -7.34
C ARG A 35 -0.89 -1.87 -6.18
N VAL A 36 -0.30 -3.02 -5.85
CA VAL A 36 -0.78 -3.94 -4.82
C VAL A 36 0.40 -4.41 -3.99
N ILE A 37 0.29 -4.27 -2.67
CA ILE A 37 1.18 -4.88 -1.69
C ILE A 37 0.35 -5.93 -0.94
N LEU A 38 0.90 -7.14 -0.82
CA LEU A 38 0.33 -8.22 -0.03
C LEU A 38 1.38 -8.65 1.00
N ASP A 39 1.09 -8.43 2.27
CA ASP A 39 1.95 -8.69 3.42
C ASP A 39 1.41 -9.85 4.26
N VAL A 40 1.65 -11.09 3.81
CA VAL A 40 1.17 -12.32 4.46
C VAL A 40 1.83 -12.64 5.82
N GLY A 41 2.63 -11.74 6.40
CA GLY A 41 3.47 -12.04 7.56
C GLY A 41 3.87 -10.85 8.41
N ALA A 42 3.07 -9.78 8.42
CA ALA A 42 3.37 -8.46 8.99
C ALA A 42 3.59 -8.41 10.52
N GLN A 43 4.47 -9.22 11.09
CA GLN A 43 5.03 -8.94 12.43
C GLN A 43 6.11 -7.85 12.38
N VAL A 44 6.52 -7.42 11.18
CA VAL A 44 7.71 -6.60 10.97
C VAL A 44 7.39 -5.11 10.82
N LEU A 45 6.23 -4.75 10.25
CA LEU A 45 5.88 -3.34 10.01
C LEU A 45 5.44 -2.63 11.31
N ASP A 46 5.96 -1.43 11.49
CA ASP A 46 5.77 -0.56 12.65
C ASP A 46 4.47 0.26 12.62
N LEU A 47 3.75 0.23 11.49
CA LEU A 47 2.54 1.01 11.22
C LEU A 47 1.31 0.11 11.08
N GLN A 48 0.15 0.64 11.42
CA GLN A 48 -1.13 -0.01 11.13
C GLN A 48 -1.52 0.22 9.66
N ASN A 49 -2.39 -0.63 9.11
CA ASN A 49 -2.80 -0.59 7.69
C ASN A 49 -3.25 0.81 7.21
N HIS A 50 -3.97 1.56 8.05
CA HIS A 50 -4.39 2.94 7.73
C HIS A 50 -3.21 3.94 7.64
N GLU A 51 -2.19 3.78 8.48
CA GLU A 51 -0.98 4.60 8.47
C GLU A 51 -0.12 4.26 7.25
N ILE A 52 -0.03 2.98 6.89
CA ILE A 52 0.63 2.54 5.65
C ILE A 52 -0.09 3.13 4.43
N ALA A 53 -1.42 3.07 4.41
CA ALA A 53 -2.24 3.65 3.35
C ALA A 53 -1.99 5.16 3.18
N GLN A 54 -2.00 5.92 4.28
CA GLN A 54 -1.71 7.35 4.25
C GLN A 54 -0.29 7.62 3.76
N LEU A 55 0.71 6.94 4.32
CA LEU A 55 2.11 7.11 3.97
C LEU A 55 2.38 6.79 2.49
N TRP A 56 1.70 5.79 1.93
CA TRP A 56 1.82 5.44 0.52
C TRP A 56 1.24 6.54 -0.38
N LEU A 57 0.10 7.14 -0.03
CA LEU A 57 -0.39 8.32 -0.74
C LEU A 57 0.62 9.45 -0.63
N ASP A 58 1.07 9.80 0.57
CA ASP A 58 1.96 10.94 0.79
C ASP A 58 3.29 10.85 0.01
N LYS A 59 3.81 9.63 -0.20
CA LYS A 59 5.04 9.38 -0.97
C LYS A 59 4.84 9.29 -2.50
N THR A 60 3.61 9.25 -2.98
CA THR A 60 3.30 9.09 -4.42
C THR A 60 2.54 10.30 -4.97
N THR A 61 2.48 10.42 -6.29
CA THR A 61 1.76 11.53 -6.93
C THR A 61 0.29 11.16 -7.18
N ASN A 62 -0.55 12.18 -7.41
CA ASN A 62 -1.96 11.97 -7.78
C ASN A 62 -2.14 11.25 -9.13
N ASP A 63 -1.12 11.27 -10.00
CA ASP A 63 -1.13 10.57 -11.27
C ASP A 63 -0.93 9.05 -11.07
N ASP A 64 -0.31 8.64 -9.96
CA ASP A 64 -0.09 7.23 -9.63
C ASP A 64 -1.37 6.57 -9.06
N ALA A 65 -1.96 7.20 -8.03
CA ALA A 65 -3.20 6.76 -7.42
C ALA A 65 -3.84 7.87 -6.57
N LYS A 66 -5.17 7.78 -6.43
CA LYS A 66 -6.01 8.76 -5.71
C LYS A 66 -6.56 8.27 -4.38
N ALA A 67 -6.49 6.96 -4.13
CA ALA A 67 -6.92 6.35 -2.89
C ALA A 67 -6.20 5.02 -2.62
N VAL A 68 -6.28 4.50 -1.40
CA VAL A 68 -5.74 3.19 -1.01
C VAL A 68 -6.82 2.36 -0.35
N ILE A 69 -6.97 1.13 -0.82
CA ILE A 69 -7.87 0.13 -0.26
C ILE A 69 -7.07 -0.73 0.70
N PHE A 70 -7.61 -0.97 1.89
CA PHE A 70 -6.97 -1.80 2.92
C PHE A 70 -8.00 -2.44 3.84
N VAL A 71 -7.57 -3.40 4.65
CA VAL A 71 -8.41 -4.02 5.70
C VAL A 71 -8.19 -3.27 7.02
N THR A 72 -9.28 -2.81 7.64
CA THR A 72 -9.22 -2.15 8.94
C THR A 72 -9.00 -3.14 10.08
N LYS A 73 -8.72 -2.64 11.28
CA LYS A 73 -8.65 -3.45 12.51
C LYS A 73 -9.95 -4.19 12.87
N GLN A 74 -11.06 -3.84 12.23
CA GLN A 74 -12.36 -4.49 12.43
C GLN A 74 -12.68 -5.48 11.29
N ASP A 75 -11.67 -5.89 10.52
CA ASP A 75 -11.78 -6.82 9.39
C ASP A 75 -12.74 -6.31 8.28
N LEU A 76 -12.84 -4.99 8.12
CA LEU A 76 -13.63 -4.35 7.07
C LEU A 76 -12.73 -3.82 5.97
N ILE A 77 -13.16 -3.97 4.72
CA ILE A 77 -12.48 -3.33 3.59
C ILE A 77 -12.85 -1.86 3.55
N ALA A 78 -11.86 -0.99 3.75
CA ALA A 78 -11.99 0.44 3.72
C ALA A 78 -11.14 1.06 2.61
N VAL A 79 -11.43 2.31 2.29
CA VAL A 79 -10.67 3.11 1.36
C VAL A 79 -10.36 4.47 1.98
N LEU A 80 -9.11 4.90 1.84
CA LEU A 80 -8.62 6.21 2.24
C LEU A 80 -8.24 7.00 0.99
N ASP A 81 -8.81 8.19 0.79
CA ASP A 81 -8.47 9.06 -0.33
C ASP A 81 -7.45 10.16 0.05
N ARG A 82 -6.96 10.87 -0.97
CA ARG A 82 -6.02 12.00 -0.83
C ARG A 82 -6.56 13.17 0.00
N ALA A 83 -7.88 13.27 0.17
CA ALA A 83 -8.51 14.31 1.01
C ALA A 83 -8.57 13.88 2.49
N GLY A 84 -8.13 12.65 2.82
CA GLY A 84 -8.21 12.08 4.15
C GLY A 84 -9.59 11.47 4.46
N THR A 85 -10.44 11.28 3.44
CA THR A 85 -11.74 10.63 3.62
C THR A 85 -11.53 9.13 3.81
N LEU A 86 -11.95 8.61 4.95
CA LEU A 86 -11.97 7.19 5.26
C LEU A 86 -13.41 6.68 5.20
N GLU A 87 -13.68 5.71 4.33
CA GLU A 87 -15.01 5.14 4.15
C GLU A 87 -14.98 3.64 3.86
N ALA A 88 -16.13 2.97 4.01
CA ALA A 88 -16.27 1.57 3.66
C ALA A 88 -16.22 1.38 2.14
N PHE A 89 -15.36 0.49 1.66
CA PHE A 89 -15.12 0.32 0.23
C PHE A 89 -16.39 -0.10 -0.54
N ALA A 90 -17.24 -0.93 0.07
CA ALA A 90 -18.45 -1.48 -0.55
C ALA A 90 -19.49 -0.43 -0.99
N VAL A 91 -19.47 0.76 -0.39
CA VAL A 91 -20.39 1.87 -0.72
C VAL A 91 -19.68 3.10 -1.30
N SER A 92 -18.35 3.03 -1.41
CA SER A 92 -17.51 4.11 -1.93
C SER A 92 -17.61 4.24 -3.45
N PRO A 93 -17.42 5.45 -4.02
CA PRO A 93 -17.24 5.61 -5.47
C PRO A 93 -16.03 4.83 -6.00
N TRP A 94 -15.03 4.58 -5.16
CA TRP A 94 -13.80 3.85 -5.48
C TRP A 94 -14.05 2.40 -5.90
N GLN A 95 -15.19 1.80 -5.54
CA GLN A 95 -15.58 0.47 -5.99
C GLN A 95 -15.59 0.34 -7.53
N ARG A 96 -15.89 1.44 -8.25
CA ARG A 96 -15.93 1.49 -9.71
C ARG A 96 -14.66 2.10 -10.33
N GLN A 97 -13.69 2.49 -9.50
CA GLN A 97 -12.48 3.21 -9.89
C GLN A 97 -11.22 2.59 -9.26
N MET A 98 -11.22 1.27 -9.07
CA MET A 98 -10.09 0.55 -8.45
C MET A 98 -8.79 0.69 -9.24
N ASP A 99 -8.87 0.96 -10.54
CA ASP A 99 -7.74 1.30 -11.41
C ASP A 99 -7.04 2.60 -11.01
N GLN A 100 -7.66 3.42 -10.16
CA GLN A 100 -7.10 4.64 -9.56
C GLN A 100 -6.73 4.45 -8.08
N CYS A 101 -6.82 3.23 -7.55
CA CYS A 101 -6.47 2.91 -6.17
C CYS A 101 -5.17 2.11 -6.07
N PHE A 102 -4.45 2.30 -4.97
CA PHE A 102 -3.54 1.27 -4.47
C PHE A 102 -4.31 0.27 -3.59
N VAL A 103 -3.69 -0.88 -3.35
CA VAL A 103 -4.24 -1.92 -2.47
C VAL A 103 -3.12 -2.38 -1.53
N TYR A 104 -3.38 -2.34 -0.23
CA TYR A 104 -2.52 -2.91 0.80
C TYR A 104 -3.32 -3.95 1.59
N LEU A 105 -2.85 -5.19 1.63
CA LEU A 105 -3.49 -6.29 2.36
C LEU A 105 -2.43 -6.99 3.22
N ASP A 106 -2.70 -7.14 4.52
CA ASP A 106 -1.94 -7.98 5.45
C ASP A 106 -2.56 -9.40 5.62
#